data_AF-A0A2I0JYZ8-F1
#
_entry.id   AF-A0A2I0JYZ8-F1
#
_cell.length_a   1.000
_cell.length_b   1.000
_cell.length_c   1.000
_cell.angle_alpha   90.00
_cell.angle_beta   90.00
_cell.angle_gamma   90.00
#
_symmetry.space_group_name_H-M   'P 1'
#
loop_
_entity.id
_entity.type
_entity.pdbx_description
1 polymer ?
#
loop_
_entity_poly.entity_id
_entity_poly.type
_entity_poly.pdbx_seq_one_letter_code
_entity_poly.pdbx_strand_id
1 'polypeptide(L)'
;MGESQILGREPDSADDRDVAEVLMESHEVFLSTLRSRLTKLQVIRHFFERNDMKGAINAMRKLPDHSVQADVVGILMEKMDMLNLDLFSSLLPVLVSLLDSKIERHTSLSLEMLLKLVAVFGSLVFATVSAPPTVGVDLHAEQRRECCNQCFAQLQKIQKILPLLVRRGGVVARCAQELNLVLQQS
;
A
#
# COMPACT_ATOMS: atom_id res chain seq x y z
N MET A 1 -52.92 12.92 55.95
CA MET A 1 -52.78 14.18 55.18
C MET A 1 -51.29 14.47 55.10
N GLY A 2 -50.59 14.46 53.97
CA GLY A 2 -50.86 14.12 52.57
C GLY A 2 -49.50 13.68 51.99
N GLU A 3 -49.43 12.51 51.37
CA GLU A 3 -49.24 12.31 49.92
C GLU A 3 -47.85 12.66 49.38
N SER A 4 -47.17 11.58 49.00
CA SER A 4 -45.95 11.50 48.21
C SER A 4 -46.04 12.29 46.89
N GLN A 5 -44.95 12.97 46.52
CA GLN A 5 -44.65 13.21 45.11
C GLN A 5 -43.21 12.78 44.83
N ILE A 6 -43.09 11.54 44.35
CA ILE A 6 -41.98 11.11 43.49
C ILE A 6 -42.30 11.72 42.12
N LEU A 7 -41.74 12.89 41.82
CA LEU A 7 -41.75 13.41 40.45
C LEU A 7 -40.60 12.74 39.71
N GLY A 8 -40.93 11.68 38.98
CA GLY A 8 -40.01 11.08 38.04
C GLY A 8 -39.78 11.97 36.82
N ARG A 9 -38.53 11.90 36.32
CA ARG A 9 -38.16 11.82 34.88
C ARG A 9 -38.17 13.18 34.13
N GLU A 10 -37.10 13.65 33.45
CA GLU A 10 -35.99 13.02 32.71
C GLU A 10 -34.69 13.84 32.82
N PRO A 11 -33.52 13.24 33.05
CA PRO A 11 -32.28 13.77 32.49
C PRO A 11 -32.16 13.31 31.02
N ASP A 12 -31.82 14.25 30.13
CA ASP A 12 -31.08 14.04 28.88
C ASP A 12 -31.79 13.47 27.62
N SER A 13 -32.96 14.00 27.26
CA SER A 13 -33.45 13.84 25.86
C SER A 13 -32.65 14.66 24.83
N ALA A 14 -31.88 15.65 25.29
CA ALA A 14 -31.00 16.46 24.44
C ALA A 14 -29.69 15.71 24.12
N ASP A 15 -29.18 14.91 25.05
CA ASP A 15 -27.99 14.07 24.88
C ASP A 15 -28.27 12.92 23.90
N ASP A 16 -29.39 12.22 24.06
CA ASP A 16 -29.74 11.08 23.19
C ASP A 16 -29.94 11.48 21.71
N ARG A 17 -30.52 12.67 21.46
CA ARG A 17 -30.74 13.20 20.11
C ARG A 17 -29.42 13.64 19.47
N ASP A 18 -28.56 14.30 20.25
CA ASP A 18 -27.23 14.74 19.80
C ASP A 18 -26.33 13.52 19.50
N VAL A 19 -26.36 12.50 20.36
CA VAL A 19 -25.69 11.22 20.14
C VAL A 19 -26.21 10.51 18.88
N ALA A 20 -27.53 10.49 18.66
CA ALA A 20 -28.11 9.90 17.45
C ALA A 20 -27.70 10.67 16.17
N GLU A 21 -27.62 12.00 16.24
CA GLU A 21 -27.19 12.83 15.12
C GLU A 21 -25.71 12.58 14.77
N VAL A 22 -24.81 12.60 15.76
CA VAL A 22 -23.38 12.25 15.59
C VAL A 22 -23.22 10.83 15.03
N LEU A 23 -24.01 9.87 15.53
CA LEU A 23 -23.98 8.50 15.02
C LEU A 23 -24.39 8.44 13.55
N MET A 24 -25.47 9.13 13.16
CA MET A 24 -25.95 9.16 11.78
C MET A 24 -24.96 9.85 10.83
N GLU A 25 -24.32 10.94 11.25
CA GLU A 25 -23.25 11.58 10.48
C GLU A 25 -22.08 10.63 10.25
N SER A 26 -21.63 9.94 11.31
CA SER A 26 -20.55 8.95 11.21
C SER A 26 -20.92 7.77 10.30
N HIS A 27 -22.21 7.40 10.29
CA HIS A 27 -22.74 6.32 9.46
C HIS A 27 -22.69 6.67 7.97
N GLU A 28 -23.09 7.88 7.59
CA GLU A 28 -23.04 8.33 6.18
C GLU A 28 -21.59 8.42 5.66
N VAL A 29 -20.67 8.94 6.48
CA VAL A 29 -19.23 8.95 6.14
C VAL A 29 -18.69 7.54 6.00
N PHE A 30 -19.07 6.62 6.90
CA PHE A 30 -18.66 5.23 6.82
C PHE A 30 -19.19 4.53 5.55
N LEU A 31 -20.49 4.66 5.27
CA LEU A 31 -21.12 4.05 4.08
C LEU A 31 -20.55 4.61 2.79
N SER A 32 -20.39 5.93 2.68
CA SER A 32 -19.80 6.55 1.49
C SER A 32 -18.35 6.12 1.27
N THR A 33 -17.57 5.99 2.35
CA THR A 33 -16.19 5.46 2.30
C THR A 33 -16.16 4.02 1.79
N LEU A 34 -17.01 3.13 2.33
CA LEU A 34 -17.06 1.74 1.90
C LEU A 34 -17.54 1.58 0.45
N ARG A 35 -18.58 2.32 0.04
CA ARG A 35 -19.07 2.33 -1.35
C ARG A 35 -17.98 2.79 -2.31
N SER A 36 -17.27 3.87 -1.96
CA SER A 36 -16.15 4.38 -2.76
C SER A 36 -15.03 3.33 -2.91
N ARG A 37 -14.65 2.68 -1.80
CA ARG A 37 -13.62 1.62 -1.80
C ARG A 37 -14.05 0.42 -2.64
N LEU A 38 -15.31 -0.02 -2.52
CA LEU A 38 -15.87 -1.11 -3.32
C LEU A 38 -15.82 -0.81 -4.83
N THR A 39 -16.27 0.37 -5.25
CA THR A 39 -16.24 0.76 -6.67
C THR A 39 -14.82 0.75 -7.22
N LYS A 40 -13.85 1.29 -6.47
CA LYS A 40 -12.44 1.30 -6.86
C LYS A 40 -11.87 -0.13 -6.97
N LEU A 41 -12.20 -1.01 -6.02
CA LEU A 41 -11.79 -2.41 -6.06
C LEU A 41 -12.43 -3.18 -7.22
N GLN A 42 -13.68 -2.87 -7.59
CA GLN A 42 -14.33 -3.46 -8.77
C GLN A 42 -13.62 -3.10 -10.07
N VAL A 43 -13.12 -1.87 -10.20
CA VAL A 43 -12.29 -1.46 -11.35
C VAL A 43 -11.02 -2.31 -11.42
N ILE A 44 -10.32 -2.49 -10.30
CA ILE A 44 -9.08 -3.29 -10.25
C ILE A 44 -9.38 -4.76 -10.55
N ARG A 45 -10.46 -5.31 -9.97
CA ARG A 45 -10.93 -6.68 -10.19
C ARG A 45 -11.22 -6.95 -11.68
N HIS A 46 -11.77 -5.98 -12.42
CA HIS A 46 -12.01 -6.12 -13.85
C HIS A 46 -10.73 -6.42 -14.65
N PHE A 47 -9.59 -5.82 -14.27
CA PHE A 47 -8.31 -6.13 -14.90
C PHE A 47 -7.82 -7.54 -14.55
N PHE A 48 -7.97 -7.96 -13.29
CA PHE A 48 -7.60 -9.32 -12.87
C PHE A 48 -8.43 -10.40 -13.58
N GLU A 49 -9.74 -10.20 -13.77
CA GLU A 49 -10.60 -11.12 -14.51
C GLU A 49 -10.16 -11.32 -15.98
N ARG A 50 -9.40 -10.36 -16.52
CA ARG A 50 -8.84 -10.39 -17.88
C ARG A 50 -7.38 -10.84 -17.92
N ASN A 51 -6.85 -11.33 -16.80
CA ASN A 51 -5.43 -11.65 -16.61
C ASN A 51 -4.47 -10.46 -16.86
N ASP A 52 -4.95 -9.22 -16.74
CA ASP A 52 -4.15 -8.02 -16.92
C ASP A 52 -3.63 -7.48 -15.58
N MET A 53 -2.69 -8.19 -14.98
CA MET A 53 -2.13 -7.80 -13.66
C MET A 53 -1.41 -6.45 -13.72
N LYS A 54 -0.71 -6.17 -14.83
CA LYS A 54 -0.02 -4.88 -15.02
C LYS A 54 -1.02 -3.73 -15.15
N GLY A 55 -2.10 -3.93 -15.90
CA GLY A 55 -3.22 -2.99 -15.98
C GLY A 55 -3.87 -2.74 -14.63
N ALA A 56 -4.07 -3.79 -13.82
CA ALA A 56 -4.59 -3.68 -12.46
C ALA A 56 -3.69 -2.82 -11.56
N ILE A 57 -2.37 -3.06 -11.58
CA ILE A 57 -1.38 -2.27 -10.82
C ILE A 57 -1.34 -0.82 -11.30
N ASN A 58 -1.40 -0.59 -12.61
CA ASN A 58 -1.42 0.76 -13.19
C ASN A 58 -2.72 1.52 -12.87
N ALA A 59 -3.86 0.83 -12.85
CA ALA A 59 -5.13 1.39 -12.42
C ALA A 59 -5.08 1.74 -10.92
N MET A 60 -4.60 0.82 -10.09
CA MET A 60 -4.37 1.04 -8.66
C MET A 60 -3.47 2.25 -8.38
N ARG A 61 -2.37 2.41 -9.14
CA ARG A 61 -1.47 3.57 -9.03
C ARG A 61 -2.16 4.91 -9.33
N LYS A 62 -3.12 4.93 -10.26
CA LYS A 62 -3.88 6.14 -10.61
C LYS A 62 -4.94 6.51 -9.57
N LEU A 63 -5.19 5.62 -8.61
CA LEU A 63 -6.12 5.83 -7.49
C LEU A 63 -5.30 6.20 -6.24
N PRO A 64 -5.31 7.47 -5.78
CA PRO A 64 -4.60 7.90 -4.58
C PRO A 64 -5.35 7.49 -3.30
N ASP A 65 -5.73 6.21 -3.19
CA ASP A 65 -6.44 5.64 -2.05
C ASP A 65 -5.59 4.52 -1.44
N HIS A 66 -4.87 4.85 -0.36
CA HIS A 66 -3.98 3.90 0.32
C HIS A 66 -4.73 2.67 0.85
N SER A 67 -6.01 2.79 1.18
CA SER A 67 -6.78 1.66 1.69
C SER A 67 -7.07 0.64 0.58
N VAL A 68 -7.40 1.12 -0.62
CA VAL A 68 -7.53 0.26 -1.81
C VAL A 68 -6.19 -0.36 -2.20
N GLN A 69 -5.12 0.44 -2.18
CA GLN A 69 -3.77 -0.05 -2.48
C GLN A 69 -3.34 -1.13 -1.49
N ALA A 70 -3.59 -0.95 -0.18
CA ALA A 70 -3.25 -1.93 0.84
C ALA A 70 -4.05 -3.24 0.69
N ASP A 71 -5.34 -3.19 0.37
CA ASP A 71 -6.12 -4.43 0.14
C ASP A 71 -5.52 -5.26 -1.00
N VAL A 72 -5.21 -4.61 -2.12
CA VAL A 72 -4.70 -5.29 -3.31
C VAL A 72 -3.27 -5.79 -3.07
N VAL A 73 -2.41 -4.99 -2.44
CA VAL A 73 -1.06 -5.42 -2.07
C VAL A 73 -1.10 -6.60 -1.11
N GLY A 74 -2.05 -6.63 -0.17
CA GLY A 74 -2.27 -7.79 0.72
C GLY A 74 -2.52 -9.08 -0.06
N ILE A 75 -3.41 -9.02 -1.07
CA ILE A 75 -3.69 -10.16 -1.95
C ILE A 75 -2.45 -10.56 -2.77
N LEU A 76 -1.72 -9.58 -3.32
CA LEU A 76 -0.49 -9.85 -4.08
C LEU A 76 0.61 -10.48 -3.21
N MET A 77 0.66 -10.14 -1.92
CA MET A 77 1.60 -10.72 -0.97
C MET A 77 1.36 -12.23 -0.75
N GLU A 78 0.13 -12.71 -0.95
CA GLU A 78 -0.22 -14.13 -0.93
C GLU A 78 0.03 -14.85 -2.27
N LYS A 79 0.30 -14.09 -3.35
CA LYS A 79 0.46 -14.56 -4.74
C LYS A 79 1.80 -14.14 -5.35
N MET A 80 2.85 -14.21 -4.55
CA MET A 80 4.22 -13.79 -4.94
C MET A 80 4.75 -14.52 -6.17
N ASP A 81 4.33 -15.76 -6.40
CA ASP A 81 4.70 -16.59 -7.55
C ASP A 81 4.24 -16.01 -8.90
N MET A 82 3.22 -15.16 -8.90
CA MET A 82 2.72 -14.49 -10.11
C MET A 82 3.51 -13.22 -10.45
N LEU A 83 4.35 -12.72 -9.54
CA LEU A 83 5.09 -11.48 -9.73
C LEU A 83 6.39 -11.74 -10.47
N ASN A 84 6.60 -10.99 -11.55
CA ASN A 84 7.84 -10.95 -12.30
C ASN A 84 8.49 -9.55 -12.23
N LEU A 85 9.65 -9.37 -12.84
CA LEU A 85 10.38 -8.10 -12.82
C LEU A 85 9.56 -6.91 -13.38
N ASP A 86 8.77 -7.13 -14.42
CA ASP A 86 7.95 -6.08 -15.04
C ASP A 86 6.81 -5.63 -14.11
N LEU A 87 6.18 -6.59 -13.43
CA LEU A 87 5.17 -6.32 -12.40
C LEU A 87 5.79 -5.67 -11.17
N PHE A 88 6.98 -6.11 -10.74
CA PHE A 88 7.72 -5.47 -9.65
C PHE A 88 8.00 -3.99 -9.95
N SER A 89 8.51 -3.70 -11.16
CA SER A 89 8.77 -2.33 -11.61
C SER A 89 7.50 -1.47 -11.58
N SER A 90 6.37 -2.04 -12.03
CA SER A 90 5.07 -1.37 -12.02
C SER A 90 4.51 -1.17 -10.60
N LEU A 91 4.79 -2.09 -9.67
CA LEU A 91 4.26 -2.10 -8.31
C LEU A 91 5.04 -1.18 -7.36
N LEU A 92 6.35 -1.01 -7.58
CA LEU A 92 7.22 -0.19 -6.72
C LEU A 92 6.67 1.21 -6.41
N PRO A 93 6.16 1.99 -7.38
CA PRO A 93 5.56 3.30 -7.09
C PRO A 93 4.37 3.23 -6.12
N VAL A 94 3.58 2.15 -6.16
CA VAL A 94 2.46 1.94 -5.23
C VAL A 94 2.98 1.65 -3.83
N LEU A 95 4.00 0.79 -3.72
CA LEU A 95 4.64 0.49 -2.44
C LEU A 95 5.26 1.76 -1.81
N VAL A 96 5.94 2.58 -2.61
CA VAL A 96 6.45 3.89 -2.17
C VAL A 96 5.32 4.79 -1.66
N SER A 97 4.17 4.82 -2.35
CA SER A 97 3.02 5.60 -1.89
C SER A 97 2.48 5.13 -0.54
N LEU A 98 2.43 3.81 -0.31
CA LEU A 98 1.98 3.23 0.97
C LEU A 98 2.91 3.53 2.14
N LEU A 99 4.20 3.80 1.90
CA LEU A 99 5.14 4.23 2.96
C LEU A 99 4.79 5.61 3.54
N ASP A 100 4.07 6.43 2.77
CA ASP A 100 3.56 7.75 3.20
C ASP A 100 2.13 7.67 3.78
N SER A 101 1.61 6.46 3.99
CA SER A 101 0.26 6.31 4.55
C SER A 101 0.19 6.75 6.01
N LYS A 102 -0.95 7.35 6.37
CA LYS A 102 -1.27 7.72 7.75
C LYS A 102 -1.60 6.50 8.63
N ILE A 103 -1.88 5.36 8.02
CA ILE A 103 -2.22 4.11 8.71
C ILE A 103 -0.95 3.26 8.79
N GLU A 104 -0.44 3.03 10.00
CA GLU A 104 0.82 2.32 10.24
C GLU A 104 0.84 0.94 9.58
N ARG A 105 -0.27 0.20 9.66
CA ARG A 105 -0.41 -1.13 9.04
C ARG A 105 -0.15 -1.10 7.53
N HIS A 106 -0.52 -0.04 6.84
CA HIS A 106 -0.24 0.11 5.40
C HIS A 106 1.26 0.24 5.14
N THR A 107 1.97 1.00 5.98
CA THR A 107 3.43 1.12 5.91
C THR A 107 4.12 -0.22 6.17
N SER A 108 3.71 -0.95 7.21
CA SER A 108 4.26 -2.29 7.51
C SER A 108 4.05 -3.26 6.36
N LEU A 109 2.83 -3.35 5.81
CA LEU A 109 2.51 -4.19 4.66
C LEU A 109 3.39 -3.87 3.45
N SER A 110 3.61 -2.58 3.16
CA SER A 110 4.48 -2.15 2.07
C SER A 110 5.93 -2.57 2.29
N LEU A 111 6.46 -2.38 3.50
CA LEU A 111 7.83 -2.78 3.84
C LEU A 111 8.02 -4.30 3.74
N GLU A 112 7.07 -5.10 4.21
CA GLU A 112 7.10 -6.56 4.10
C GLU A 112 7.09 -7.02 2.63
N MET A 113 6.24 -6.41 1.81
CA MET A 113 6.19 -6.69 0.37
C MET A 113 7.50 -6.31 -0.32
N LEU A 114 8.05 -5.13 0.00
CA LEU A 114 9.34 -4.67 -0.52
C LEU A 114 10.46 -5.63 -0.14
N LEU A 115 10.51 -6.09 1.10
CA LEU A 115 11.52 -7.05 1.58
C LEU A 115 11.50 -8.33 0.73
N LYS A 116 10.32 -8.91 0.52
CA LYS A 116 10.16 -10.12 -0.31
C LYS A 116 10.58 -9.88 -1.76
N LEU A 117 10.16 -8.76 -2.36
CA LEU A 117 10.47 -8.46 -3.76
C LEU A 117 11.95 -8.15 -3.99
N VAL A 118 12.58 -7.39 -3.08
CA VAL A 118 14.02 -7.10 -3.16
C VAL A 118 14.83 -8.37 -2.92
N ALA A 119 14.42 -9.26 -2.02
CA ALA A 119 15.09 -10.55 -1.84
C ALA A 119 15.09 -11.41 -3.12
N VAL A 120 14.06 -11.30 -3.97
CA VAL A 120 13.94 -12.06 -5.22
C VAL A 120 14.63 -11.34 -6.40
N PHE A 121 14.38 -10.04 -6.56
CA PHE A 121 14.77 -9.28 -7.76
C PHE A 121 15.94 -8.31 -7.54
N GLY A 122 16.36 -8.08 -6.29
CA GLY A 122 17.38 -7.10 -5.91
C GLY A 122 18.67 -7.30 -6.69
N SER A 123 19.35 -8.44 -6.52
CA SER A 123 20.61 -8.70 -7.20
C SER A 123 20.53 -8.58 -8.72
N LEU A 124 19.40 -9.00 -9.34
CA LEU A 124 19.18 -8.83 -10.78
C LEU A 124 19.12 -7.34 -11.17
N VAL A 125 18.40 -6.52 -10.40
CA VAL A 125 18.28 -5.07 -10.62
C VAL A 125 19.65 -4.41 -10.51
N PHE A 126 20.36 -4.61 -9.40
CA PHE A 126 21.66 -3.98 -9.17
C PHE A 126 22.72 -4.43 -10.19
N ALA A 127 22.79 -5.72 -10.51
CA ALA A 127 23.72 -6.24 -11.51
C ALA A 127 23.44 -5.68 -12.92
N THR A 128 22.17 -5.61 -13.33
CA THR A 128 21.80 -5.13 -14.68
C THR A 128 22.12 -3.65 -14.87
N VAL A 129 21.87 -2.83 -13.84
CA VAL A 129 22.15 -1.38 -13.85
C VAL A 129 23.66 -1.12 -13.83
N SER A 130 24.42 -1.93 -13.09
CA SER A 130 25.88 -1.77 -12.97
C SER A 130 26.65 -2.31 -14.18
N ALA A 131 26.05 -3.23 -14.95
CA ALA A 131 26.68 -3.79 -16.14
C ALA A 131 26.91 -2.70 -17.21
N PRO A 132 27.97 -2.81 -18.03
CA PRO A 132 28.18 -1.89 -19.14
C PRO A 132 27.06 -1.99 -20.19
N PRO A 133 26.89 -0.96 -21.05
CA PRO A 133 26.02 -1.01 -22.21
C PRO A 133 26.37 -2.21 -23.10
N THR A 134 25.38 -3.01 -23.48
CA THR A 134 25.57 -4.15 -24.38
C THR A 134 25.62 -3.61 -25.81
N VAL A 135 26.63 -4.00 -26.59
CA VAL A 135 26.72 -3.62 -28.01
C VAL A 135 25.92 -4.64 -28.83
N GLY A 136 24.81 -4.20 -29.44
CA GLY A 136 23.94 -5.04 -30.26
C GLY A 136 22.47 -4.63 -30.18
N VAL A 137 21.63 -5.18 -31.06
CA VAL A 137 20.18 -4.95 -31.05
C VAL A 137 19.49 -6.15 -30.38
N ASP A 138 19.49 -6.18 -29.05
CA ASP A 138 18.67 -7.10 -28.26
C ASP A 138 17.59 -6.31 -27.54
N LEU A 139 16.39 -6.27 -28.15
CA LEU A 139 15.23 -5.56 -27.61
C LEU A 139 14.78 -6.13 -26.26
N HIS A 140 14.97 -7.43 -26.00
CA HIS A 140 14.58 -8.03 -24.73
C HIS A 140 15.56 -7.67 -23.61
N ALA A 141 16.86 -7.61 -23.91
CA ALA A 141 17.85 -7.12 -22.96
C ALA A 141 17.63 -5.64 -22.64
N GLU A 142 17.30 -4.82 -23.64
CA GLU A 142 17.03 -3.40 -23.45
C GLU A 142 15.78 -3.17 -22.59
N GLN A 143 14.67 -3.87 -22.89
CA GLN A 143 13.45 -3.79 -22.08
C GLN A 143 13.69 -4.19 -20.62
N ARG A 144 14.49 -5.25 -20.38
CA ARG A 144 14.85 -5.68 -19.04
C ARG A 144 15.67 -4.61 -18.30
N ARG A 145 16.65 -4.02 -18.99
CA ARG A 145 17.46 -2.93 -18.44
C ARG A 145 16.60 -1.71 -18.10
N GLU A 146 15.63 -1.37 -18.94
CA GLU A 146 14.67 -0.30 -18.64
C GLU A 146 13.87 -0.61 -17.36
N CYS A 147 13.29 -1.81 -17.24
CA CYS A 147 12.59 -2.24 -16.03
C CYS A 147 13.48 -2.16 -14.79
N CYS A 148 14.73 -2.64 -14.88
CA CYS A 148 15.71 -2.58 -13.78
C CYS A 148 16.07 -1.14 -13.41
N ASN A 149 16.27 -0.25 -14.39
CA ASN A 149 16.55 1.17 -14.14
C ASN A 149 15.39 1.84 -13.40
N GLN A 150 14.15 1.56 -13.81
CA GLN A 150 12.96 2.05 -13.13
C GLN A 150 12.87 1.52 -11.69
N CYS A 151 13.14 0.22 -11.49
CA CYS A 151 13.19 -0.37 -10.15
C CYS A 151 14.24 0.33 -9.28
N PHE A 152 15.47 0.43 -9.77
CA PHE A 152 16.59 1.01 -9.06
C PHE A 152 16.31 2.46 -8.64
N ALA A 153 15.75 3.28 -9.53
CA ALA A 153 15.36 4.65 -9.21
C ALA A 153 14.34 4.75 -8.06
N GLN A 154 13.38 3.80 -7.98
CA GLN A 154 12.44 3.75 -6.87
C GLN A 154 13.08 3.21 -5.59
N LEU A 155 13.94 2.19 -5.67
CA LEU A 155 14.67 1.65 -4.52
C LEU A 155 15.58 2.71 -3.89
N GLN A 156 16.22 3.57 -4.69
CA GLN A 156 16.98 4.71 -4.19
C GLN A 156 16.11 5.73 -3.43
N LYS A 157 14.85 5.95 -3.85
CA LYS A 157 13.91 6.79 -3.10
C LYS A 157 13.54 6.15 -1.77
N ILE A 158 13.29 4.84 -1.77
CA ILE A 158 13.00 4.08 -0.55
C ILE A 158 14.16 4.19 0.43
N GLN A 159 15.41 3.97 0.00
CA GLN A 159 16.60 4.11 0.84
C GLN A 159 16.67 5.47 1.56
N LYS A 160 16.26 6.56 0.90
CA LYS A 160 16.22 7.90 1.52
C LYS A 160 15.12 8.05 2.58
N ILE A 161 14.03 7.28 2.47
CA ILE A 161 12.89 7.31 3.39
C ILE A 161 13.12 6.40 4.60
N LEU A 162 13.85 5.30 4.46
CA LEU A 162 14.07 4.30 5.52
C LEU A 162 14.50 4.89 6.88
N PRO A 163 15.45 5.85 6.96
CA PRO A 163 15.84 6.43 8.25
C PRO A 163 14.68 7.10 9.01
N LEU A 164 13.71 7.67 8.30
CA LEU A 164 12.52 8.27 8.90
C LEU A 164 11.57 7.20 9.45
N LEU A 165 11.44 6.07 8.74
CA LEU A 165 10.61 4.95 9.17
C LEU A 165 11.21 4.22 10.38
N VAL A 166 12.53 4.09 10.43
CA VAL A 166 13.23 3.52 11.60
C VAL A 166 12.95 4.32 12.88
N ARG A 167 12.83 5.66 12.78
CA ARG A 167 12.51 6.52 13.92
C ARG A 167 11.09 6.35 14.46
N ARG A 168 10.17 5.75 13.69
CA ARG A 168 8.79 5.48 14.17
C ARG A 168 8.73 4.36 15.20
N GLY A 169 9.77 3.53 15.32
CA GLY A 169 9.81 2.40 16.24
C GLY A 169 8.92 1.23 15.84
N GLY A 170 8.74 0.28 16.76
CA GLY A 170 7.83 -0.85 16.59
C GLY A 170 8.17 -1.78 15.40
N VAL A 171 7.11 -2.33 14.80
CA VAL A 171 7.23 -3.25 13.65
C VAL A 171 7.76 -2.52 12.41
N VAL A 172 7.31 -1.28 12.18
CA VAL A 172 7.78 -0.46 11.04
C VAL A 172 9.29 -0.28 11.07
N ALA A 173 9.87 0.04 12.23
CA ALA A 173 11.31 0.22 12.34
C ALA A 173 12.08 -1.07 12.05
N ARG A 174 11.60 -2.21 12.54
CA ARG A 174 12.22 -3.52 12.30
C ARG A 174 12.23 -3.85 10.81
N CYS A 175 11.07 -3.76 10.15
CA CYS A 175 10.96 -4.06 8.71
C CYS A 175 11.81 -3.08 7.88
N ALA A 176 11.88 -1.79 8.26
CA ALA A 176 12.71 -0.81 7.57
C ALA A 176 14.21 -1.09 7.73
N GLN A 177 14.66 -1.54 8.90
CA GLN A 177 16.05 -1.95 9.12
C GLN A 177 16.42 -3.20 8.31
N GLU A 178 15.55 -4.22 8.33
CA GLU A 178 15.73 -5.44 7.53
C GLU A 178 15.80 -5.12 6.03
N LEU A 179 14.89 -4.29 5.53
CA LEU A 179 14.90 -3.85 4.14
C LEU A 179 16.18 -3.08 3.79
N ASN A 180 16.67 -2.22 4.69
CA ASN A 180 17.94 -1.51 4.47
C ASN A 180 19.12 -2.48 4.35
N LEU A 181 19.18 -3.53 5.16
CA LEU A 181 20.22 -4.55 5.09
C LEU A 181 20.18 -5.32 3.77
N VAL A 182 18.99 -5.78 3.36
CA VAL A 182 18.84 -6.51 2.09
C VAL A 182 19.22 -5.63 0.89
N LEU A 183 18.89 -4.34 0.93
CA LEU A 183 19.27 -3.39 -0.12
C LEU A 183 20.78 -3.09 -0.18
N GLN A 184 21.52 -3.25 0.92
CA GLN A 184 22.97 -3.10 0.95
C GLN A 184 23.70 -4.36 0.46
N GLN A 185 23.04 -5.51 0.51
CA GLN A 185 23.57 -6.81 0.09
C GLN A 185 23.25 -7.17 -1.36
N SER A 186 22.32 -6.43 -1.99
CA SER A 186 21.88 -6.63 -3.37
C SER A 186 22.83 -5.97 -4.37
#